data_AF-A0A5C3P6T2-F1
#
_entry.id   AF-A0A5C3P6T2-F1
#
_cell.length_a   1.000
_cell.length_b   1.000
_cell.length_c   1.000
_cell.angle_alpha   90.00
_cell.angle_beta   90.00
_cell.angle_gamma   90.00
#
_symmetry.space_group_name_H-M   'P 1'
#
loop_
_entity.id
_entity.type
_entity.pdbx_description
1 polymer ?
#
loop_
_entity_poly.entity_id
_entity_poly.type
_entity_poly.pdbx_seq_one_letter_code
_entity_poly.pdbx_strand_id
1 'polypeptide(L)' 'TLLDCSLVCRAWLPASRHQLFQKLDIDTPERYDLLVSRVLHSEKMRIHLLSVRSVVLFTDHP' A
#
# COMPACT_ATOMS: atom_id res chain seq x y z
N THR A 1 -8.66 28.86 3.13
CA THR A 1 -9.34 27.67 3.68
C THR A 1 -9.26 26.47 2.74
N LEU A 2 -9.76 26.53 1.49
CA LEU A 2 -9.71 25.37 0.57
C LEU A 2 -8.28 25.02 0.10
N LEU A 3 -7.43 26.02 -0.10
CA LEU A 3 -5.99 25.87 -0.38
C LEU A 3 -5.23 25.26 0.82
N ASP A 4 -5.63 25.59 2.04
CA ASP A 4 -5.02 25.02 3.25
C ASP A 4 -5.39 23.54 3.39
N CYS A 5 -6.66 23.18 3.15
CA CYS A 5 -7.10 21.79 3.14
C CYS A 5 -6.36 20.96 2.06
N SER A 6 -6.16 21.50 0.85
CA SER A 6 -5.46 20.78 -0.21
C SER A 6 -3.96 20.60 0.11
N LEU A 7 -3.32 21.57 0.76
CA LEU A 7 -1.93 21.45 1.24
C LEU A 7 -1.79 20.41 2.35
N VAL A 8 -2.72 20.40 3.31
CA VAL A 8 -2.76 19.39 4.39
C VAL A 8 -3.02 18.00 3.79
N CYS A 9 -4.02 17.84 2.93
CA CYS A 9 -4.28 16.58 2.23
C CYS A 9 -3.09 16.11 1.39
N ARG A 10 -2.36 17.04 0.77
CA ARG A 10 -1.16 16.74 -0.03
C ARG A 10 0.02 16.30 0.82
N ALA A 11 0.16 16.80 2.05
CA ALA A 11 1.15 16.32 3.01
C ALA A 11 0.73 14.98 3.65
N TRP A 12 -0.56 14.79 3.87
CA TRP A 12 -1.10 13.56 4.44
C TRP A 12 -1.11 12.41 3.44
N LEU A 13 -1.28 12.67 2.14
CA LEU A 13 -1.29 11.63 1.11
C LEU A 13 -0.03 10.73 1.12
N PRO A 14 1.21 11.28 1.14
CA PRO A 14 2.42 10.48 1.30
C PRO A 14 2.50 9.76 2.65
N ALA A 15 2.16 10.44 3.75
CA ALA A 15 2.24 9.87 5.10
C ALA A 15 1.22 8.74 5.32
N SER A 16 -0.03 8.95 4.93
CA SER A 16 -1.10 7.95 4.93
C SER A 16 -0.78 6.80 4.00
N ARG A 17 -0.17 7.05 2.84
CA ARG A 17 0.30 5.97 1.96
C ARG A 17 1.40 5.17 2.64
N HIS A 18 2.39 5.83 3.22
CA HIS A 18 3.44 5.15 3.99
C HIS A 18 2.83 4.28 5.10
N GLN A 19 1.85 4.80 5.85
CA GLN A 19 1.13 4.08 6.89
C GLN A 19 0.32 2.89 6.34
N LEU A 20 -0.39 3.06 5.21
CA LEU A 20 -1.15 2.00 4.54
C LEU A 20 -0.25 0.83 4.12
N PHE A 21 0.96 1.14 3.65
CA PHE A 21 1.91 0.11 3.26
C PHE A 21 2.64 -0.52 4.45
N GLN A 22 2.51 -0.04 5.70
CA GLN A 22 3.21 -0.67 6.83
C GLN A 22 2.76 -2.10 7.10
N LYS A 23 1.49 -2.41 6.85
CA LYS A 23 0.91 -3.74 7.04
C LYS A 23 0.15 -4.14 5.77
N LEU A 24 0.64 -5.19 5.10
CA LEU A 24 -0.06 -5.83 3.99
C LEU A 24 -0.74 -7.08 4.52
N ASP A 25 -2.06 -7.13 4.33
CA ASP A 25 -2.91 -8.25 4.71
C ASP A 25 -3.50 -8.83 3.41
N ILE A 26 -3.03 -10.02 3.04
CA ILE A 26 -3.38 -10.69 1.79
C ILE A 26 -4.07 -11.99 2.15
N ASP A 27 -5.38 -11.92 2.18
CA ASP A 27 -6.29 -13.01 2.57
C ASP A 27 -6.79 -13.84 1.39
N THR A 28 -6.63 -13.36 0.15
CA THR A 28 -7.04 -14.09 -1.05
C THR A 28 -5.98 -14.08 -2.15
N PRO A 29 -5.96 -15.12 -3.01
CA PRO A 29 -5.08 -15.18 -4.18
C PRO A 29 -5.24 -13.97 -5.10
N GLU A 30 -6.47 -13.47 -5.30
CA GLU A 30 -6.72 -12.32 -6.17
C GLU A 30 -6.07 -11.04 -5.63
N ARG A 31 -6.01 -10.87 -4.30
CA ARG A 31 -5.30 -9.74 -3.69
C ARG A 31 -3.79 -9.87 -3.85
N TYR A 32 -3.27 -11.09 -3.79
CA TYR A 32 -1.86 -11.34 -4.08
C TYR A 32 -1.53 -10.97 -5.54
N ASP A 33 -2.34 -11.42 -6.49
CA ASP A 33 -2.17 -11.10 -7.91
C ASP A 33 -2.28 -9.60 -8.19
N LEU A 34 -3.17 -8.89 -7.48
CA LEU A 34 -3.27 -7.43 -7.56
C LEU A 34 -2.01 -6.76 -7.00
N LEU A 35 -1.45 -7.23 -5.90
CA LEU A 35 -0.18 -6.72 -5.37
C LEU A 35 0.95 -6.92 -6.39
N VAL A 36 1.05 -8.11 -6.98
CA VAL A 36 2.08 -8.41 -7.98
C VAL A 36 1.93 -7.52 -9.21
N SER A 37 0.75 -7.53 -9.82
CA SER A 37 0.49 -6.84 -11.09
C SER A 37 0.54 -5.32 -10.97
N ARG A 38 0.03 -4.74 -9.88
CA ARG A 38 -0.10 -3.27 -9.73
C ARG A 38 1.02 -2.62 -8.93
N VAL A 39 1.61 -3.35 -7.98
CA VAL A 39 2.62 -2.78 -7.07
C VAL A 39 4.01 -3.27 -7.41
N LEU A 40 4.24 -4.58 -7.45
CA LEU A 40 5.59 -5.14 -7.67
C LEU A 40 6.12 -4.82 -9.07
N HIS A 41 5.27 -4.86 -10.10
CA HIS A 41 5.66 -4.53 -11.47
C HIS A 41 5.77 -3.02 -11.75
N SER A 42 5.34 -2.15 -10.83
CA SER A 42 5.41 -0.69 -11.02
C SER A 42 6.60 -0.10 -10.29
N GLU A 43 7.60 0.42 -11.01
CA GLU A 43 8.77 1.07 -10.40
C GLU A 43 8.38 2.20 -9.43
N LYS A 44 7.34 2.98 -9.78
CA LYS A 44 6.82 4.08 -8.94
C LYS A 44 6.09 3.61 -7.68
N MET A 45 5.54 2.40 -7.68
CA MET A 45 4.78 1.88 -6.54
C MET A 45 5.64 0.97 -5.66
N ARG A 46 6.61 0.26 -6.24
CA ARG A 46 7.54 -0.62 -5.54
C ARG A 46 8.33 0.09 -4.45
N ILE A 47 8.64 1.37 -4.60
CA ILE A 47 9.27 2.20 -3.55
C ILE A 47 8.45 2.22 -2.25
N HIS A 48 7.12 2.16 -2.33
CA HIS A 48 6.28 2.14 -1.12
C HIS A 48 6.38 0.82 -0.36
N LEU A 49 6.83 -0.26 -1.01
CA LEU A 49 7.11 -1.53 -0.33
C LEU A 49 8.29 -1.45 0.64
N LEU A 50 9.20 -0.48 0.47
CA LEU A 50 10.29 -0.24 1.43
C LEU A 50 9.78 0.16 2.82
N SER A 51 8.52 0.59 2.90
CA SER A 51 7.86 1.01 4.13
C SER A 51 7.11 -0.13 4.82
N VAL A 52 7.03 -1.30 4.17
CA VAL A 52 6.31 -2.46 4.69
C VAL A 52 7.08 -3.05 5.86
N ARG A 53 6.40 -3.21 6.99
CA ARG A 53 6.95 -3.82 8.22
C ARG A 53 6.42 -5.23 8.46
N SER A 54 5.21 -5.51 7.96
CA SER A 54 4.56 -6.81 8.14
C SER A 54 3.80 -7.18 6.88
N VAL A 55 3.99 -8.41 6.42
CA VAL A 55 3.18 -9.04 5.38
C VAL A 55 2.55 -10.27 6.00
N VAL A 56 1.22 -10.33 6.00
CA VAL A 56 0.45 -11.49 6.43
C VAL A 56 -0.19 -12.07 5.18
N LEU A 57 0.15 -13.32 4.89
CA LEU A 57 -0.42 -14.09 3.80
C LEU A 57 -1.29 -15.18 4.43
N PHE A 58 -2.59 -15.16 4.13
CA PHE A 58 -3.45 -16.28 4.48
C PHE A 58 -3.47 -17.23 3.29
N THR A 59 -2.80 -18.36 3.44
CA THR A 59 -3.03 -19.50 2.56
C THR A 59 -4.23 -20.24 3.12
N ASP A 60 -5.41 -20.00 2.55
CA ASP A 60 -6.54 -20.91 2.75
C ASP A 60 -6.17 -22.22 2.04
N HIS A 61 -5.56 -23.14 2.78
CA HIS A 61 -5.37 -24.52 2.37
C HIS A 61 -6.50 -25.33 3.01
N PRO A 62 -7.40 -25.96 2.23
CA PRO A 62 -8.17 -27.07 2.73
C PRO A 62 -7.28 -28.28 3.03
#